data_AF-A0A392PV16-F1
#
_entry.id   AF-A0A392PV16-F1
#
_cell.length_a   1.000
_cell.length_b   1.000
_cell.length_c   1.000
_cell.angle_alpha   90.00
_cell.angle_beta   90.00
_cell.angle_gamma   90.00
#
_symmetry.space_group_name_H-M   'P 1'
#
loop_
_entity.id
_entity.type
_entity.pdbx_description
1 polymer ?
#
loop_
_entity_poly.entity_id
_entity_poly.type
_entity_poly.pdbx_seq_one_letter_code
_entity_poly.pdbx_strand_id
1 'polypeptide(L)'
;MYQVMSFFATAEHEKERLQYFASPEGRDDLYQYNQKERRTVLEVLEDFPSVQMPLEWLIQLVPLLKTRAFSISSSQSAHPDQ
;
A
#
# COMPACT_ATOMS: atom_id res chain seq x y z
N MET A 1 6.79 -5.62 2.09
CA MET A 1 5.51 -5.88 1.43
C MET A 1 5.67 -6.86 0.27
N TYR A 2 6.31 -6.46 -0.85
CA TYR A 2 6.48 -7.33 -2.04
C TYR A 2 7.13 -8.69 -1.77
N GLN A 3 8.18 -8.73 -0.95
CA GLN A 3 8.79 -9.99 -0.51
C GLN A 3 7.78 -10.90 0.20
N VAL A 4 6.95 -10.35 1.08
CA VAL A 4 5.94 -11.11 1.83
C VAL A 4 4.87 -11.64 0.88
N MET A 5 4.37 -10.80 -0.03
CA MET A 5 3.41 -11.20 -1.07
C MET A 5 3.92 -12.37 -1.92
N SER A 6 5.22 -12.40 -2.23
CA SER A 6 5.81 -13.48 -3.02
C SER A 6 5.70 -14.88 -2.38
N PHE A 7 5.56 -14.97 -1.04
CA PHE A 7 5.34 -16.26 -0.37
C PHE A 7 3.91 -16.78 -0.51
N PHE A 8 2.97 -15.91 -0.87
CA PHE A 8 1.55 -16.22 -1.00
C PHE A 8 1.06 -16.26 -2.46
N ALA A 9 1.93 -15.95 -3.43
CA ALA A 9 1.63 -16.06 -4.86
C ALA A 9 1.70 -17.52 -5.31
N THR A 10 0.65 -18.02 -5.96
CA THR A 10 0.63 -19.39 -6.51
C THR A 10 1.07 -19.46 -7.97
N ALA A 11 1.02 -18.35 -8.71
CA ALA A 11 1.49 -18.29 -10.09
C ALA A 11 2.98 -17.92 -10.14
N GLU A 12 3.80 -18.74 -10.81
CA GLU A 12 5.25 -18.56 -10.79
C GLU A 12 5.68 -17.20 -11.36
N HIS A 13 5.09 -16.76 -12.47
CA HIS A 13 5.42 -15.47 -13.07
C HIS A 13 5.11 -14.26 -12.16
N GLU A 14 4.02 -14.32 -11.39
CA GLU A 14 3.68 -13.29 -10.41
C GLU A 14 4.67 -13.30 -9.24
N LYS A 15 5.01 -14.50 -8.75
CA LYS A 15 6.00 -14.67 -7.69
C LYS A 15 7.37 -14.14 -8.10
N GLU A 16 7.86 -14.48 -9.28
CA GLU A 16 9.12 -13.97 -9.85
C GLU A 16 9.10 -12.45 -9.95
N ARG A 17 8.00 -11.85 -10.42
CA ARG A 17 7.86 -10.40 -10.51
C ARG A 17 7.86 -9.72 -9.14
N LEU A 18 7.18 -10.31 -8.15
CA LEU A 18 7.17 -9.81 -6.77
C LEU A 18 8.55 -9.92 -6.11
N GLN A 19 9.30 -11.00 -6.39
CA GLN A 19 10.68 -11.16 -5.92
C GLN A 19 11.63 -10.17 -6.58
N TYR A 20 11.47 -9.92 -7.88
CA TYR A 20 12.21 -8.88 -8.60
C TYR A 20 11.95 -7.50 -7.98
N PHE A 21 10.69 -7.13 -7.73
CA PHE A 21 10.38 -5.88 -7.03
C PHE A 21 10.95 -5.79 -5.61
N ALA A 22 11.18 -6.93 -4.96
CA ALA A 22 11.85 -6.98 -3.65
C ALA A 22 13.38 -6.93 -3.74
N SER A 23 13.97 -7.04 -4.93
CA SER A 23 15.43 -7.07 -5.13
C SER A 23 16.01 -5.68 -5.38
N PRO A 24 17.33 -5.49 -5.19
CA PRO A 24 18.01 -4.24 -5.54
C PRO A 24 17.84 -3.84 -7.01
N GLU A 25 17.83 -4.83 -7.91
CA GLU A 25 17.73 -4.64 -9.36
C GLU A 25 16.34 -4.17 -9.80
N GLY A 26 15.29 -4.51 -9.05
CA GLY A 26 13.92 -4.07 -9.31
C GLY A 26 13.51 -2.77 -8.65
N ARG A 27 14.43 -2.07 -7.99
CA ARG A 27 14.13 -0.86 -7.21
C ARG A 27 13.52 0.27 -8.04
N ASP A 28 14.11 0.57 -9.19
CA ASP A 28 13.65 1.67 -10.06
C ASP A 28 12.32 1.33 -10.72
N ASP A 29 12.16 0.08 -11.15
CA ASP A 29 10.92 -0.47 -11.68
C ASP A 29 9.79 -0.42 -10.64
N LEU A 30 10.08 -0.82 -9.40
CA LEU A 30 9.12 -0.74 -8.29
C LEU A 30 8.74 0.71 -8.00
N TYR A 31 9.69 1.64 -8.09
CA TYR A 31 9.43 3.07 -7.92
C TYR A 31 8.47 3.60 -8.97
N GLN A 32 8.68 3.26 -10.25
CA GLN A 32 7.76 3.64 -11.33
C GLN A 32 6.40 2.96 -11.15
N TYR A 33 6.37 1.66 -10.89
CA TYR A 33 5.13 0.90 -10.79
C TYR A 33 4.25 1.34 -9.61
N ASN A 34 4.83 1.55 -8.43
CA ASN A 34 4.06 1.76 -7.19
C ASN A 34 4.20 3.16 -6.60
N GLN A 35 5.41 3.65 -6.33
CA GLN A 35 5.57 4.91 -5.57
C GLN A 35 5.14 6.13 -6.38
N LYS A 36 5.50 6.18 -7.67
CA LYS A 36 5.15 7.28 -8.57
C LYS A 36 3.65 7.31 -8.87
N GLU A 37 3.07 6.15 -9.16
CA GLU A 37 1.63 6.01 -9.45
C GLU A 37 0.77 6.00 -8.19
N ARG A 38 1.38 6.01 -7.00
CA ARG A 38 0.72 5.97 -5.68
C ARG A 38 -0.23 4.78 -5.51
N ARG A 39 0.15 3.62 -6.04
CA ARG A 39 -0.67 2.40 -5.97
C ARG A 39 -0.91 1.97 -4.53
N THR A 40 -2.18 1.72 -4.23
CA THR A 40 -2.67 1.16 -2.99
C THR A 40 -2.41 -0.34 -2.91
N VAL A 41 -2.52 -0.91 -1.71
CA VAL A 41 -2.40 -2.36 -1.50
C VAL A 41 -3.47 -3.13 -2.28
N LEU A 42 -4.67 -2.56 -2.42
CA LEU A 42 -5.77 -3.18 -3.17
C LEU A 42 -5.42 -3.31 -4.66
N GLU A 43 -4.97 -2.23 -5.30
CA GLU A 43 -4.58 -2.25 -6.72
C GLU A 43 -3.43 -3.23 -6.98
N VAL A 44 -2.49 -3.36 -6.03
CA VAL A 44 -1.43 -4.38 -6.12
C VAL A 44 -2.03 -5.79 -6.07
N LEU A 45 -2.98 -6.06 -5.17
CA LEU A 45 -3.62 -7.39 -5.12
C LEU A 45 -4.46 -7.69 -6.36
N GLU A 46 -5.03 -6.68 -7.02
CA GLU A 46 -5.73 -6.81 -8.29
C GLU A 46 -4.76 -7.12 -9.46
N ASP A 47 -3.57 -6.51 -9.46
CA ASP A 47 -2.52 -6.80 -10.45
C ASP A 47 -1.86 -8.19 -10.26
N PHE A 48 -1.89 -8.72 -9.04
CA PHE A 48 -1.31 -10.01 -8.66
C PHE A 48 -2.38 -10.96 -8.08
N PRO A 49 -3.37 -11.40 -8.90
CA PRO A 49 -4.52 -12.16 -8.43
C PRO A 49 -4.19 -13.54 -7.86
N SER A 50 -2.99 -14.08 -8.12
CA SER A 50 -2.55 -15.35 -7.53
C SER A 50 -2.10 -15.22 -6.07
N VAL A 51 -1.98 -14.00 -5.54
CA VAL A 51 -1.57 -13.75 -4.15
C VAL A 51 -2.73 -14.06 -3.19
N GLN A 52 -2.64 -15.20 -2.51
CA GLN A 52 -3.62 -15.63 -1.51
C GLN A 52 -3.12 -15.34 -0.09
N MET A 53 -3.15 -14.07 0.30
CA MET A 53 -2.61 -13.62 1.58
C MET A 53 -3.66 -13.68 2.70
N PRO A 54 -3.35 -14.30 3.86
CA PRO A 54 -4.19 -14.23 5.05
C PRO A 54 -4.38 -12.78 5.53
N LEU A 55 -5.54 -12.48 6.11
CA LEU A 55 -5.88 -11.13 6.57
C LEU A 55 -4.92 -10.62 7.65
N GLU A 56 -4.43 -11.51 8.51
CA GLU A 56 -3.51 -11.19 9.60
C GLU A 56 -2.21 -10.58 9.06
N TRP A 57 -1.72 -11.09 7.93
CA TRP A 57 -0.54 -10.55 7.24
C TRP A 57 -0.84 -9.21 6.57
N LEU A 58 -2.02 -9.08 5.95
CA LEU A 58 -2.44 -7.82 5.33
C LEU A 58 -2.46 -6.67 6.35
N ILE A 59 -3.05 -6.90 7.53
CA ILE A 59 -3.15 -5.90 8.60
C ILE A 59 -1.77 -5.46 9.10
N GLN A 60 -0.78 -6.37 9.13
CA GLN A 60 0.59 -6.03 9.51
C GLN A 60 1.32 -5.18 8.46
N LEU A 61 0.93 -5.27 7.19
CA LEU A 61 1.56 -4.56 6.08
C LEU A 61 0.94 -3.18 5.83
N VAL A 62 -0.36 -3.03 6.05
CA VAL A 62 -1.08 -1.78 5.78
C VAL A 62 -0.76 -0.74 6.87
N PRO A 63 -0.37 0.49 6.50
CA PRO A 63 -0.10 1.54 7.48
C PRO A 63 -1.39 1.94 8.22
N LEU A 64 -1.25 2.28 9.50
CA LEU A 64 -2.37 2.79 10.30
C LEU A 64 -2.95 4.07 9.67
N LEU A 65 -4.29 4.15 9.67
CA LEU A 65 -5.00 5.33 9.20
C LEU A 65 -4.71 6.52 10.13
N LYS A 66 -4.08 7.55 9.57
CA LYS A 66 -3.74 8.78 10.32
C LYS A 66 -4.92 9.73 10.36
N THR A 67 -5.16 10.35 11.51
CA THR A 67 -6.08 11.48 11.64
C THR A 67 -5.62 12.64 10.76
N ARG A 68 -6.55 13.34 10.12
CA ARG A 68 -6.25 14.52 9.32
C ARG A 68 -6.59 15.77 10.13
N ALA A 69 -5.60 16.61 10.37
CA ALA A 69 -5.80 17.91 11.00
C ALA A 69 -6.34 18.91 9.98
N PHE A 70 -7.24 19.79 10.42
CA PHE A 70 -7.79 20.87 9.63
C PHE A 70 -7.60 22.19 10.40
N SER A 71 -7.40 23.29 9.66
CA SER A 71 -7.38 24.61 10.28
C SER A 71 -8.80 25.00 10.70
N ILE A 72 -8.94 25.48 11.94
CA ILE A 72 -10.18 26.08 12.40
C ILE A 72 -10.41 27.37 11.58
N SER A 73 -11.52 27.42 10.86
CA SER A 73 -11.90 28.55 9.98
C SER A 73 -13.02 29.42 10.56
N SER A 74 -13.34 29.24 11.84
CA SER A 74 -14.30 30.04 12.60
C SER A 74 -13.58 30.87 13.68
N SER A 75 -14.23 31.96 14.11
CA SER A 75 -13.84 32.70 15.32
C SER A 75 -14.78 32.37 16.46
N GLN A 76 -14.26 32.02 17.64
CA GLN A 76 -15.09 31.78 18.83
C GLN A 76 -15.91 33.01 19.21
N SER A 77 -15.43 34.23 18.93
CA SER A 77 -16.18 35.45 19.24
C SER A 77 -17.38 35.68 18.32
N ALA A 78 -17.30 35.22 17.07
CA ALA A 78 -18.38 35.32 16.10
C ALA A 78 -19.33 34.10 16.18
N HIS A 79 -18.81 32.95 16.63
CA HIS A 79 -19.51 31.68 16.73
C HIS A 79 -19.21 31.01 18.09
N PRO A 80 -19.75 31.52 19.21
CA PRO A 80 -19.40 31.06 20.55
C PRO A 80 -19.89 29.64 20.90
N ASP A 81 -20.91 29.13 20.22
CA ASP A 81 -21.49 27.79 20.44
C ASP A 81 -21.09 26.76 19.37
N GLN A 82 -20.06 27.07 18.59
CA GLN A 82 -19.54 26.22 17.51
C GLN A 82 -18.10 25.80 17.79
#